data_AF-A0A058ZC87-F1
#
_entry.id   AF-A0A058ZC87-F1
#
_cell.length_a   1.000
_cell.length_b   1.000
_cell.length_c   1.000
_cell.angle_alpha   90.00
_cell.angle_beta   90.00
_cell.angle_gamma   90.00
#
_symmetry.space_group_name_H-M   'P 1'
#
loop_
_entity.id
_entity.type
_entity.pdbx_description
1 polymer ?
#
loop_
_entity_poly.entity_id
_entity_poly.type
_entity_poly.pdbx_seq_one_letter_code
_entity_poly.pdbx_strand_id
1 'polypeptide(L)'
;MLGEDMSFEPSSEDAPAAAAPTESFAAADVEDDEADFFANSSVPMSVETASPSFSSPSAPGTPAAIPEAIAKWRAERDAKIEAQEAEARTQAAEMRKEAAAALEKWRSERNAKIANAARANRDAESALKAKESPSGATDVNPWVRVADNVDLTTKGQRSTKDVSRMRSVMVQLKTNAPVRSGVNV
;
A
#
# COMPACT_ATOMS: atom_id res chain seq x y z
N MET A 1 15.23 34.79 -26.33
CA MET A 1 14.34 34.93 -25.17
C MET A 1 14.48 33.67 -24.35
N LEU A 2 15.20 33.79 -23.24
CA LEU A 2 15.33 32.80 -22.17
C LEU A 2 14.14 32.95 -21.22
N GLY A 3 13.72 31.85 -20.60
CA GLY A 3 12.75 31.79 -19.50
C GLY A 3 11.87 30.55 -19.64
N GLU A 4 11.75 29.64 -18.68
CA GLU A 4 12.32 29.54 -17.35
C GLU A 4 12.14 28.06 -16.95
N ASP A 5 13.23 27.44 -16.50
CA ASP A 5 13.24 26.13 -15.87
C ASP A 5 12.64 26.29 -14.46
N MET A 6 11.37 25.94 -14.28
CA MET A 6 10.78 25.82 -12.95
C MET A 6 11.13 24.45 -12.37
N SER A 7 12.39 24.34 -11.95
CA SER A 7 12.83 23.40 -10.93
C SER A 7 11.93 23.52 -9.71
N PHE A 8 11.08 22.52 -9.49
CA PHE A 8 10.33 22.35 -8.25
C PHE A 8 11.25 21.65 -7.24
N GLU A 9 11.89 22.45 -6.39
CA GLU A 9 12.58 21.96 -5.20
C GLU A 9 11.57 21.26 -4.26
N PRO A 10 11.81 20.02 -3.81
CA PRO A 10 11.04 19.45 -2.72
C PRO A 10 11.53 20.06 -1.41
N SER A 11 10.79 21.04 -0.90
CA SER A 11 10.94 21.59 0.45
C SER A 11 10.99 20.45 1.47
N SER A 12 12.12 20.34 2.16
CA SER A 12 12.20 19.74 3.48
C SER A 12 11.29 20.50 4.45
N GLU A 13 10.79 19.78 5.47
CA GLU A 13 9.94 20.24 6.59
C GLU A 13 8.44 20.33 6.28
N ASP A 14 7.71 19.23 6.50
CA ASP A 14 6.98 18.99 7.76
C ASP A 14 6.31 17.60 7.69
N ALA A 15 6.89 16.61 8.38
CA ALA A 15 6.30 15.29 8.50
C ALA A 15 5.66 15.16 9.89
N PRO A 16 4.33 14.98 10.01
CA PRO A 16 3.74 14.70 11.31
C PRO A 16 4.20 13.31 11.77
N ALA A 17 4.83 13.28 12.94
CA ALA A 17 5.21 12.07 13.65
C ALA A 17 4.01 11.13 13.86
N ALA A 18 3.88 10.13 13.00
CA ALA A 18 2.92 9.06 13.15
C ALA A 18 3.59 7.89 13.90
N ALA A 19 3.11 7.66 15.12
CA ALA A 19 3.47 6.55 15.98
C ALA A 19 3.36 5.20 15.23
N ALA A 20 4.46 4.45 15.21
CA ALA A 20 4.49 3.08 14.72
C ALA A 20 3.72 2.14 15.67
N PRO A 21 2.91 1.19 15.16
CA PRO A 21 2.38 0.12 15.97
C PRO A 21 3.52 -0.84 16.34
N THR A 22 3.87 -0.90 17.62
CA THR A 22 4.73 -1.93 18.18
C THR A 22 3.91 -3.21 18.36
N GLU A 23 3.77 -3.99 17.30
CA GLU A 23 3.30 -5.38 17.39
C GLU A 23 4.53 -6.28 17.37
N SER A 24 4.77 -6.92 18.51
CA SER A 24 5.80 -7.92 18.74
C SER A 24 5.58 -9.13 17.84
N PHE A 25 6.31 -9.19 16.72
CA PHE A 25 6.51 -10.46 16.02
C PHE A 25 7.44 -11.31 16.89
N ALA A 26 6.83 -12.15 17.73
CA ALA A 26 7.51 -13.25 18.37
C ALA A 26 8.03 -14.17 17.26
N ALA A 27 9.34 -14.10 17.02
CA ALA A 27 10.04 -15.04 16.17
C ALA A 27 9.84 -16.43 16.78
N ALA A 28 9.07 -17.27 16.08
CA ALA A 28 9.05 -18.68 16.34
C ALA A 28 10.46 -19.20 16.01
N ASP A 29 11.12 -19.71 17.04
CA ASP A 29 12.34 -20.51 16.97
C ASP A 29 12.10 -21.64 15.95
N VAL A 30 12.68 -21.50 14.76
CA VAL A 30 12.94 -22.63 13.86
C VAL A 30 14.38 -22.98 14.13
N GLU A 31 14.56 -24.08 14.88
CA GLU A 31 15.85 -24.74 15.08
C GLU A 31 16.39 -25.17 13.72
N ASP A 32 17.24 -24.32 13.14
CA ASP A 32 18.03 -24.61 11.96
C ASP A 32 19.24 -25.44 12.42
N ASP A 33 19.02 -26.75 12.57
CA ASP A 33 20.08 -27.75 12.78
C ASP A 33 20.76 -28.07 11.44
N GLU A 34 21.21 -27.04 10.72
CA GLU A 34 22.21 -27.21 9.66
C GLU A 34 23.57 -27.23 10.34
N ALA A 35 23.91 -28.41 10.86
CA ALA A 35 25.26 -28.76 11.19
C ALA A 35 26.16 -28.44 10.00
N ASP A 36 26.87 -27.34 10.17
CA ASP A 36 27.91 -26.75 9.35
C ASP A 36 28.99 -27.82 9.01
N PHE A 37 28.69 -28.70 8.06
CA PHE A 37 29.56 -29.81 7.62
C PHE A 37 30.92 -29.30 7.13
N PHE A 38 30.98 -28.02 6.75
CA PHE A 38 32.17 -27.36 6.26
C PHE A 38 32.92 -26.52 7.31
N ALA A 39 32.36 -26.28 8.51
CA ALA A 39 32.97 -25.36 9.47
C ALA A 39 33.98 -26.00 10.43
N ASN A 40 34.08 -27.33 10.51
CA ASN A 40 35.04 -28.01 11.40
C ASN A 40 36.32 -28.49 10.69
N SER A 41 36.92 -27.65 9.86
CA SER A 41 38.32 -27.85 9.45
C SER A 41 39.15 -26.58 9.66
N SER A 42 39.18 -26.10 10.89
CA SER A 42 40.24 -25.21 11.35
C SER A 42 41.49 -26.06 11.60
N VAL A 43 42.28 -26.25 10.55
CA VAL A 43 43.63 -26.82 10.65
C VAL A 43 44.58 -25.69 11.08
N PRO A 44 45.37 -25.84 12.15
CA PRO A 44 46.29 -24.78 12.59
C PRO A 44 47.38 -24.52 11.55
N MET A 45 47.48 -23.27 11.09
CA MET A 45 48.56 -22.74 10.26
C MET A 45 49.87 -22.72 11.05
N SER A 46 50.76 -23.68 10.79
CA SER A 46 52.23 -23.57 10.66
C SER A 46 52.96 -24.82 11.18
N VAL A 47 53.17 -25.78 10.29
CA VAL A 47 54.33 -26.68 10.37
C VAL A 47 54.99 -26.70 8.99
N GLU A 48 56.22 -26.19 8.96
CA GLU A 48 57.12 -26.30 7.83
C GLU A 48 57.65 -27.74 7.78
N THR A 49 56.95 -28.63 7.09
CA THR A 49 57.51 -29.91 6.62
C THR A 49 56.90 -30.26 5.26
N ALA A 50 57.80 -30.30 4.25
CA ALA A 50 57.62 -30.78 2.89
C ALA A 50 56.20 -31.21 2.46
N SER A 51 55.54 -30.37 1.66
CA SER A 51 54.33 -30.77 0.93
C SER A 51 54.63 -32.01 0.07
N PRO A 52 53.82 -33.09 0.10
CA PRO A 52 53.84 -34.05 -0.99
C PRO A 52 53.35 -33.28 -2.21
N SER A 53 54.28 -32.88 -3.06
CA SER A 53 53.98 -32.35 -4.38
C SER A 53 53.13 -33.40 -5.09
N PHE A 54 51.82 -33.16 -5.18
CA PHE A 54 50.95 -33.92 -6.04
C PHE A 54 51.41 -33.63 -7.46
N SER A 55 52.33 -34.47 -7.95
CA SER A 55 52.79 -34.43 -9.32
C SER A 55 51.57 -34.65 -10.19
N SER A 56 51.05 -33.55 -10.73
CA SER A 56 50.13 -33.56 -11.86
C SER A 56 50.85 -34.33 -12.97
N PRO A 57 50.37 -35.51 -13.38
CA PRO A 57 50.99 -36.21 -14.49
C PRO A 57 50.79 -35.34 -15.73
N SER A 58 51.83 -34.61 -16.12
CA SER A 58 51.92 -34.03 -17.45
C SER A 58 51.98 -35.21 -18.41
N ALA A 59 50.84 -35.53 -19.00
CA ALA A 59 50.73 -36.52 -20.06
C ALA A 59 50.91 -35.82 -21.41
N PRO A 60 52.07 -35.94 -22.08
CA PRO A 60 52.16 -35.65 -23.50
C PRO A 60 51.61 -36.87 -24.26
N GLY A 61 50.36 -36.79 -24.67
CA GLY A 61 49.72 -37.82 -25.47
C GLY A 61 48.44 -37.27 -26.08
N THR A 62 48.28 -37.48 -27.37
CA THR A 62 47.08 -37.21 -28.19
C THR A 62 45.77 -37.44 -27.42
N PRO A 63 44.71 -36.62 -27.66
CA PRO A 63 43.46 -36.74 -26.92
C PRO A 63 42.90 -38.16 -27.10
N ALA A 64 43.02 -38.99 -26.07
CA ALA A 64 42.36 -40.27 -26.03
C ALA A 64 40.86 -39.99 -26.19
N ALA A 65 40.23 -40.61 -27.19
CA ALA A 65 38.80 -40.49 -27.42
C ALA A 65 38.07 -40.78 -26.10
N ILE A 66 37.17 -39.87 -25.70
CA ILE A 66 36.43 -39.98 -24.44
C ILE A 66 35.71 -41.33 -24.44
N PRO A 67 35.86 -42.15 -23.38
CA PRO A 67 35.15 -43.42 -23.28
C PRO A 67 33.64 -43.24 -23.44
N GLU A 68 32.98 -44.12 -24.22
CA GLU A 68 31.55 -44.01 -24.52
C GLU A 68 30.66 -43.95 -23.27
N ALA A 69 31.06 -44.60 -22.19
CA ALA A 69 30.34 -44.54 -20.91
C ALA A 69 30.31 -43.13 -20.31
N ILE A 70 31.44 -42.39 -20.40
CA ILE A 70 31.54 -41.01 -19.91
C ILE A 70 30.75 -40.08 -20.83
N ALA A 71 30.76 -40.33 -22.14
CA ALA A 71 29.95 -39.57 -23.10
C ALA A 71 28.44 -39.71 -22.83
N LYS A 72 27.96 -40.95 -22.59
CA LYS A 72 26.56 -41.21 -22.23
C LYS A 72 26.19 -40.53 -20.91
N TRP A 73 27.03 -40.65 -19.89
CA TRP A 73 26.80 -40.01 -18.58
C TRP A 73 26.73 -38.48 -18.67
N ARG A 74 27.61 -37.84 -19.46
CA ARG A 74 27.56 -36.38 -19.67
C ARG A 74 26.27 -35.97 -20.36
N ALA A 75 25.88 -36.68 -21.42
CA ALA A 75 24.64 -36.40 -22.15
C ALA A 75 23.40 -36.52 -21.25
N GLU A 76 23.32 -37.58 -20.43
CA GLU A 76 22.22 -37.76 -19.46
C GLU A 76 22.20 -36.67 -18.39
N ARG A 77 23.36 -36.28 -17.87
CA ARG A 77 23.49 -35.23 -16.87
C ARG A 77 23.09 -33.87 -17.44
N ASP A 78 23.62 -33.52 -18.61
CA ASP A 78 23.36 -32.25 -19.27
C ASP A 78 21.88 -32.15 -19.66
N ALA A 79 21.26 -33.24 -20.13
CA ALA A 79 19.82 -33.30 -20.38
C ALA A 79 18.98 -33.09 -19.10
N LYS A 80 19.42 -33.65 -17.95
CA LYS A 80 18.74 -33.43 -16.66
C LYS A 80 18.86 -31.98 -16.19
N ILE A 81 20.02 -31.36 -16.36
CA ILE A 81 20.22 -29.94 -16.04
C ILE A 81 19.33 -29.07 -16.93
N GLU A 82 19.30 -29.33 -18.24
CA GLU A 82 18.46 -28.56 -19.17
C GLU A 82 16.97 -28.69 -18.84
N ALA A 83 16.50 -29.89 -18.46
CA ALA A 83 15.13 -30.09 -18.00
C ALA A 83 14.81 -29.28 -16.73
N GLN A 84 15.69 -29.29 -15.73
CA GLN A 84 15.52 -28.49 -14.51
C GLN A 84 15.55 -26.99 -14.79
N GLU A 85 16.45 -26.54 -15.68
CA GLU A 85 16.49 -25.14 -16.09
C GLU A 85 15.23 -24.72 -16.87
N ALA A 86 14.65 -25.61 -17.68
CA ALA A 86 13.41 -25.36 -18.38
C ALA A 86 12.24 -25.23 -17.39
N GLU A 87 12.12 -26.15 -16.44
CA GLU A 87 11.12 -26.09 -15.36
C GLU A 87 11.26 -24.83 -14.50
N ALA A 88 12.49 -24.47 -14.12
CA ALA A 88 12.77 -23.25 -13.37
C ALA A 88 12.40 -22.00 -14.17
N ARG A 89 12.67 -21.98 -15.49
CA ARG A 89 12.27 -20.89 -16.38
C ARG A 89 10.75 -20.76 -16.46
N THR A 90 10.01 -21.87 -16.56
CA THR A 90 8.54 -21.82 -16.61
C THR A 90 7.94 -21.34 -15.30
N GLN A 91 8.42 -21.84 -14.15
CA GLN A 91 7.95 -21.40 -12.83
C GLN A 91 8.26 -19.92 -12.59
N ALA A 92 9.45 -19.47 -12.97
CA ALA A 92 9.81 -18.05 -12.87
C ALA A 92 8.97 -17.15 -13.80
N ALA A 93 8.53 -17.65 -14.96
CA ALA A 93 7.63 -16.92 -15.84
C ALA A 93 6.21 -16.85 -15.26
N GLU A 94 5.71 -17.95 -14.68
CA GLU A 94 4.41 -18.01 -14.02
C GLU A 94 4.36 -17.08 -12.80
N MET A 95 5.35 -17.13 -11.92
CA MET A 95 5.50 -16.23 -10.77
C MET A 95 5.49 -14.75 -11.18
N ARG A 96 6.17 -14.40 -12.28
CA ARG A 96 6.15 -13.02 -12.81
C ARG A 96 4.76 -12.63 -13.33
N LYS A 97 4.07 -13.55 -14.01
CA LYS A 97 2.72 -13.31 -14.53
C LYS A 97 1.72 -13.12 -13.39
N GLU A 98 1.81 -13.92 -12.34
CA GLU A 98 0.97 -13.79 -11.15
C GLU A 98 1.23 -12.48 -10.41
N ALA A 99 2.49 -12.12 -10.20
CA ALA A 99 2.85 -10.84 -9.58
C ALA A 99 2.35 -9.64 -10.39
N ALA A 100 2.47 -9.69 -11.73
CA ALA A 100 1.94 -8.66 -12.62
C ALA A 100 0.40 -8.56 -12.55
N ALA A 101 -0.30 -9.71 -12.53
CA ALA A 101 -1.75 -9.76 -12.38
C ALA A 101 -2.22 -9.21 -11.02
N ALA A 102 -1.49 -9.50 -9.94
CA ALA A 102 -1.77 -8.97 -8.61
C ALA A 102 -1.61 -7.44 -8.56
N LEU A 103 -0.56 -6.90 -9.18
CA LEU A 103 -0.36 -5.45 -9.30
C LEU A 103 -1.49 -4.78 -10.09
N GLU A 104 -1.91 -5.38 -11.20
CA GLU A 104 -2.99 -4.82 -12.01
C GLU A 104 -4.33 -4.86 -11.26
N LYS A 105 -4.62 -5.96 -10.56
CA LYS A 105 -5.78 -6.06 -9.68
C LYS A 105 -5.78 -4.96 -8.61
N TRP A 106 -4.65 -4.75 -7.94
CA TRP A 106 -4.52 -3.71 -6.92
C TRP A 106 -4.72 -2.30 -7.51
N ARG A 107 -4.14 -2.02 -8.68
CA ARG A 107 -4.32 -0.74 -9.38
C ARG A 107 -5.78 -0.51 -9.76
N SER A 108 -6.44 -1.53 -10.30
CA SER A 108 -7.86 -1.48 -10.67
C SER A 108 -8.75 -1.21 -9.45
N GLU A 109 -8.55 -1.94 -8.35
CA GLU A 109 -9.28 -1.73 -7.09
C GLU A 109 -9.06 -0.34 -6.52
N ARG A 110 -7.81 0.14 -6.52
CA ARG A 110 -7.46 1.51 -6.08
C ARG A 110 -8.15 2.55 -6.95
N ASN A 111 -8.08 2.41 -8.27
CA ASN A 111 -8.72 3.33 -9.20
C ASN A 111 -10.25 3.34 -9.01
N ALA A 112 -10.86 2.17 -8.81
CA ALA A 112 -12.28 2.06 -8.50
C ALA A 112 -12.65 2.76 -7.19
N LYS A 113 -11.83 2.62 -6.14
CA LYS A 113 -12.03 3.34 -4.86
C LYS A 113 -11.96 4.86 -5.05
N ILE A 114 -10.96 5.35 -5.77
CA ILE A 114 -10.81 6.77 -6.07
C ILE A 114 -11.99 7.28 -6.90
N ALA A 115 -12.39 6.54 -7.94
CA ALA A 115 -13.52 6.91 -8.79
C ALA A 115 -14.85 6.93 -8.01
N ASN A 116 -15.07 5.95 -7.13
CA ASN A 116 -16.24 5.90 -6.27
C ASN A 116 -16.25 7.05 -5.26
N ALA A 117 -15.12 7.37 -4.64
CA ALA A 117 -14.99 8.52 -3.75
C ALA A 117 -15.26 9.84 -4.50
N ALA A 118 -14.69 10.01 -5.69
CA ALA A 118 -14.92 11.19 -6.52
C ALA A 118 -16.40 11.32 -6.94
N ARG A 119 -17.06 10.21 -7.30
CA ARG A 119 -18.50 10.19 -7.60
C ARG A 119 -19.31 10.56 -6.36
N ALA A 120 -19.06 9.91 -5.23
CA ALA A 120 -19.76 10.16 -3.98
C ALA A 120 -19.62 11.63 -3.53
N ASN A 121 -18.43 12.22 -3.69
CA ASN A 121 -18.21 13.64 -3.39
C ASN A 121 -19.01 14.54 -4.32
N ARG A 122 -19.04 14.26 -5.63
CA ARG A 122 -19.83 15.02 -6.59
C ARG A 122 -21.33 14.89 -6.30
N ASP A 123 -21.79 13.71 -5.95
CA ASP A 123 -23.19 13.47 -5.59
C ASP A 123 -23.54 14.21 -4.29
N ALA A 124 -22.65 14.19 -3.29
CA ALA A 124 -22.80 14.93 -2.04
C ALA A 124 -22.83 16.45 -2.27
N GLU A 125 -21.97 16.99 -3.13
CA GLU A 125 -21.98 18.40 -3.54
C GLU A 125 -23.28 18.74 -4.27
N SER A 126 -23.76 17.87 -5.16
CA SER A 126 -25.02 18.09 -5.87
C SER A 126 -26.22 18.08 -4.90
N ALA A 127 -26.20 17.20 -3.89
CA ALA A 127 -27.22 17.13 -2.86
C ALA A 127 -27.17 18.34 -1.91
N LEU A 128 -25.97 18.82 -1.56
CA LEU A 128 -25.79 20.07 -0.83
C LEU A 128 -26.31 21.25 -1.66
N LYS A 129 -25.93 21.34 -2.94
CA LYS A 129 -26.39 22.40 -3.85
C LYS A 129 -27.89 22.32 -4.12
N ALA A 130 -28.51 21.14 -4.06
CA ALA A 130 -29.97 21.00 -4.15
C ALA A 130 -30.68 21.47 -2.87
N LYS A 131 -30.07 21.25 -1.69
CA LYS A 131 -30.53 21.80 -0.41
C LYS A 131 -30.31 23.31 -0.30
N GLU A 132 -29.22 23.84 -0.85
CA GLU A 132 -28.88 25.26 -0.89
C GLU A 132 -29.57 26.02 -2.02
N SER A 133 -29.84 25.34 -3.16
CA SER A 133 -30.69 25.87 -4.21
C SER A 133 -32.02 26.23 -3.57
N PRO A 134 -32.63 27.36 -3.98
CA PRO A 134 -33.83 27.86 -3.35
C PRO A 134 -35.03 27.00 -3.76
N SER A 135 -35.09 25.75 -3.28
CA SER A 135 -36.32 24.98 -3.10
C SER A 135 -37.15 25.62 -1.99
N GLY A 136 -37.44 26.90 -2.17
CA GLY A 136 -38.14 27.76 -1.25
C GLY A 136 -38.09 29.23 -1.65
N ALA A 137 -37.92 29.54 -2.94
CA ALA A 137 -38.47 30.81 -3.46
C ALA A 137 -39.97 30.99 -3.07
N THR A 138 -40.61 29.94 -2.52
CA THR A 138 -41.96 29.87 -1.97
C THR A 138 -42.03 29.28 -0.54
N ASP A 139 -40.98 29.37 0.28
CA ASP A 139 -41.05 28.82 1.65
C ASP A 139 -41.80 29.77 2.59
N VAL A 140 -42.98 29.35 3.07
CA VAL A 140 -43.92 30.17 3.86
C VAL A 140 -43.34 30.60 5.21
N ASN A 141 -42.37 29.84 5.76
CA ASN A 141 -41.70 30.15 7.02
C ASN A 141 -40.16 30.19 6.85
N PRO A 142 -39.51 31.37 6.92
CA PRO A 142 -38.06 31.49 6.77
C PRO A 142 -37.27 30.81 7.91
N TRP A 143 -37.88 30.60 9.08
CA TRP A 143 -37.23 29.98 10.22
C TRP A 143 -36.96 28.48 10.05
N VAL A 144 -37.63 27.81 9.12
CA VAL A 144 -37.35 26.40 8.78
C VAL A 144 -35.90 26.26 8.29
N ARG A 145 -35.47 27.14 7.39
CA ARG A 145 -34.08 27.17 6.90
C ARG A 145 -33.07 27.52 7.98
N VAL A 146 -33.37 28.54 8.78
CA VAL A 146 -32.47 28.98 9.85
C VAL A 146 -32.27 27.85 10.86
N ALA A 147 -33.32 27.11 11.19
CA ALA A 147 -33.25 25.97 12.09
C ALA A 147 -32.48 24.78 11.49
N ASP A 148 -32.50 24.56 10.18
CA ASP A 148 -31.75 23.47 9.53
C ASP A 148 -30.23 23.70 9.55
N ASN A 149 -29.79 24.95 9.74
CA ASN A 149 -28.38 25.31 9.92
C ASN A 149 -27.91 25.20 11.38
N VAL A 150 -28.81 24.91 12.33
CA VAL A 150 -28.50 24.87 13.77
C VAL A 150 -28.78 23.48 14.34
N ASP A 151 -27.82 22.93 15.08
CA ASP A 151 -28.01 21.67 15.79
C ASP A 151 -28.98 21.82 16.98
N LEU A 152 -30.22 21.37 16.77
CA LEU A 152 -31.28 21.36 17.78
C LEU A 152 -31.27 20.10 18.65
N THR A 153 -30.34 19.16 18.44
CA THR A 153 -30.28 17.93 19.22
C THR A 153 -29.69 18.17 20.62
N THR A 154 -30.25 17.51 21.63
CA THR A 154 -29.76 17.64 23.01
C THR A 154 -28.52 16.78 23.30
N LYS A 155 -28.21 15.82 22.41
CA LYS A 155 -27.20 14.79 22.63
C LYS A 155 -25.90 15.12 21.89
N GLY A 156 -24.80 15.26 22.64
CA GLY A 156 -23.46 15.49 22.08
C GLY A 156 -23.02 16.95 22.01
N GLN A 157 -23.74 17.85 22.67
CA GLN A 157 -23.33 19.25 22.71
C GLN A 157 -22.05 19.45 23.54
N ARG A 158 -20.98 19.87 22.88
CA ARG A 158 -19.67 20.19 23.49
C ARG A 158 -19.55 21.65 23.93
N SER A 159 -20.63 22.44 23.83
CA SER A 159 -20.67 23.84 24.27
C SER A 159 -20.74 23.92 25.80
N THR A 160 -19.88 24.75 26.39
CA THR A 160 -19.89 25.07 27.84
C THR A 160 -21.01 26.03 28.24
N LYS A 161 -21.70 26.65 27.26
CA LYS A 161 -22.79 27.59 27.48
C LYS A 161 -24.13 26.88 27.33
N ASP A 162 -25.06 27.18 28.24
CA ASP A 162 -26.43 26.71 28.15
C ASP A 162 -27.16 27.41 26.99
N VAL A 163 -27.49 26.63 25.97
CA VAL A 163 -28.23 27.09 24.79
C VAL A 163 -29.66 26.52 24.75
N SER A 164 -30.14 25.95 25.86
CA SER A 164 -31.48 25.35 25.94
C SER A 164 -32.59 26.37 25.63
N ARG A 165 -32.42 27.61 26.10
CA ARG A 165 -33.34 28.72 25.78
C ARG A 165 -33.35 29.07 24.30
N MET A 166 -32.18 29.19 23.68
CA MET A 166 -32.06 29.46 22.24
C MET A 166 -32.69 28.34 21.40
N ARG A 167 -32.44 27.08 21.76
CA ARG A 167 -33.05 25.91 21.10
C ARG A 167 -34.58 25.92 21.19
N SER A 168 -35.12 26.22 22.38
CA SER A 168 -36.56 26.35 22.60
C SER A 168 -37.19 27.42 21.69
N VAL A 169 -36.57 28.61 21.63
CA VAL A 169 -37.02 29.71 20.75
C VAL A 169 -36.95 29.31 19.28
N MET A 170 -35.86 28.66 18.84
CA MET A 170 -35.71 28.22 17.44
C MET A 170 -36.75 27.17 17.03
N VAL A 171 -37.10 26.23 17.92
CA VAL A 171 -38.15 25.22 17.70
C VAL A 171 -39.53 25.87 17.61
N GLN A 172 -39.81 26.86 18.47
CA GLN A 172 -41.07 27.61 18.42
C GLN A 172 -41.22 28.34 17.09
N LEU A 173 -40.17 29.02 16.63
CA LEU A 173 -40.17 29.75 15.35
C LEU A 173 -40.27 28.82 14.13
N LYS A 174 -39.72 27.60 14.21
CA LYS A 174 -39.85 26.56 13.17
C LYS A 174 -41.28 26.04 13.05
N THR A 175 -41.96 25.83 14.19
CA THR A 175 -43.32 25.25 14.25
C THR A 175 -44.43 26.29 14.10
N ASN A 176 -44.21 27.50 14.61
CA ASN A 176 -45.16 28.61 14.57
C ASN A 176 -44.48 29.79 13.87
N ALA A 177 -44.78 29.98 12.59
CA ALA A 177 -44.26 31.11 11.84
C ALA A 177 -44.78 32.42 12.47
N PRO A 178 -43.90 33.36 12.85
CA PRO A 178 -44.37 34.66 13.31
C PRO A 178 -45.11 35.34 12.15
N VAL A 179 -46.32 35.84 12.43
CA VAL A 179 -47.08 36.65 11.48
C VAL A 179 -46.17 37.81 11.08
N ARG A 180 -45.86 37.94 9.78
CA ARG A 180 -45.15 39.12 9.25
C ARG A 180 -46.00 40.34 9.57
N SER A 181 -45.67 41.07 10.63
CA SER A 181 -46.26 42.37 10.90
C SER A 181 -45.81 43.30 9.78
N GLY A 182 -46.71 43.50 8.81
CA GLY A 182 -46.53 44.47 7.75
C GLY A 182 -46.23 45.84 8.35
N VAL A 183 -45.30 46.53 7.71
CA VAL A 183 -45.00 47.95 7.87
C VAL A 183 -46.30 48.72 8.04
N ASN A 184 -46.49 49.33 9.21
CA ASN A 184 -47.50 50.36 9.39
C ASN A 184 -46.98 51.60 8.64
N VAL A 185 -47.74 52.04 7.62
CA VAL A 185 -47.56 53.29 6.88
C VAL A 185 -47.51 54.48 7.83
#